data_AF-A0A520FLG6-F1
#
_entry.id   AF-A0A520FLG6-F1
#
_cell.length_a   1.000
_cell.length_b   1.000
_cell.length_c   1.000
_cell.angle_alpha   90.00
_cell.angle_beta   90.00
_cell.angle_gamma   90.00
#
_symmetry.space_group_name_H-M   'P 1'
#
loop_
_entity.id
_entity.type
_entity.pdbx_description
1 polymer ?
#
loop_
_entity_poly.entity_id
_entity_poly.type
_entity_poly.pdbx_seq_one_letter_code
_entity_poly.pdbx_strand_id
1 'polypeptide(L)'
;MTLTETNTVIDPGHFRTVLGHFPTGVVAITSTDSAGDPVGMAVGSFTSVSLDPPLVAFLPDKSSTSFPKIRESGRFCVNVLGAGQQDVCRSLALKGSDKFASISWTPTPYGNPRIHDSIAWIDCTIEKVHDAGDHFLVIGRVASLEVDDAASPLIFFQGGYGCFSSTSLTAPGEADLLRPLSIVDQARPEMDGLARELGVECCASVAIRDQLVLVGSSMASTLPTSPHIRLGQRMPFVPPLALPLMAWSEGRELDKWIGRGGEALDRDLLVQATARVRDRGWSLVLRSDAQVRFERAVARLPLTDATGDLASEVTEAARALSLEGYEPAEIDPAATYDVRIISAPAFGKDAQPVLLLSLYQLPRQLSGASVERYRDLLMTAAQTVTEKLGGHTPPAA
;
A
#
# COMPACT_ATOMS: atom_id res chain seq x y z
N MET A 1 -9.52 -55.35 -5.36
CA MET A 1 -9.87 -54.41 -6.44
C MET A 1 -8.56 -53.87 -6.97
N THR A 2 -8.03 -54.51 -8.01
CA THR A 2 -6.74 -54.19 -8.61
C THR A 2 -6.93 -52.99 -9.52
N LEU A 3 -6.41 -51.83 -9.14
CA LEU A 3 -6.39 -50.65 -10.01
C LEU A 3 -5.42 -50.95 -11.16
N THR A 4 -5.97 -51.20 -12.35
CA THR A 4 -5.20 -51.18 -13.59
C THR A 4 -4.68 -49.76 -13.81
N GLU A 5 -3.37 -49.57 -13.67
CA GLU A 5 -2.69 -48.31 -14.02
C GLU A 5 -2.84 -48.07 -15.53
N THR A 6 -3.78 -47.23 -15.92
CA THR A 6 -3.80 -46.65 -17.26
C THR A 6 -2.69 -45.62 -17.33
N ASN A 7 -1.53 -46.04 -17.83
CA ASN A 7 -0.36 -45.20 -18.07
C ASN A 7 -0.70 -44.13 -19.14
N THR A 8 -1.24 -43.01 -18.68
CA THR A 8 -1.61 -41.88 -19.52
C THR A 8 -0.37 -41.05 -19.75
N VAL A 9 0.14 -41.05 -20.98
CA VAL A 9 1.29 -40.20 -21.36
C VAL A 9 0.82 -38.74 -21.31
N ILE A 10 1.38 -37.98 -20.36
CA ILE A 10 1.08 -36.55 -20.23
C ILE A 10 1.93 -35.77 -21.23
N ASP A 11 1.28 -35.00 -22.11
CA ASP A 11 1.98 -34.11 -23.03
C ASP A 11 2.76 -33.01 -22.26
N PRO A 12 4.07 -32.82 -22.49
CA PRO A 12 4.87 -31.83 -21.77
C PRO A 12 4.40 -30.38 -21.94
N GLY A 13 3.84 -30.03 -23.11
CA GLY A 13 3.29 -28.70 -23.35
C GLY A 13 2.04 -28.44 -22.52
N HIS A 14 1.14 -29.42 -22.50
CA HIS A 14 -0.05 -29.41 -21.67
C HIS A 14 0.29 -29.38 -20.18
N PHE A 15 1.26 -30.19 -19.73
CA PHE A 15 1.76 -30.18 -18.35
C PHE A 15 2.24 -28.79 -17.92
N ARG A 16 3.08 -28.13 -18.73
CA ARG A 16 3.54 -26.75 -18.45
C ARG A 16 2.39 -25.75 -18.44
N THR A 17 1.42 -25.90 -19.34
CA THR A 17 0.25 -25.02 -19.42
C THR A 17 -0.58 -25.13 -18.14
N VAL A 18 -0.86 -26.36 -17.69
CA VAL A 18 -1.62 -26.61 -16.45
C VAL A 18 -0.86 -26.09 -15.25
N LEU A 19 0.44 -26.43 -15.11
CA LEU A 19 1.25 -25.95 -13.98
C LEU A 19 1.45 -24.43 -13.98
N GLY A 20 1.40 -23.76 -15.13
CA GLY A 20 1.45 -22.30 -15.22
C GLY A 20 0.29 -21.60 -14.50
N HIS A 21 -0.77 -22.31 -14.13
CA HIS A 21 -1.88 -21.78 -13.33
C HIS A 21 -1.61 -21.78 -11.81
N PHE A 22 -0.49 -22.34 -11.36
CA PHE A 22 -0.05 -22.25 -9.97
C PHE A 22 0.96 -21.10 -9.83
N PRO A 23 0.55 -19.93 -9.32
CA PRO A 23 1.44 -18.77 -9.22
C PRO A 23 2.56 -19.04 -8.22
N THR A 24 3.75 -18.51 -8.52
CA THR A 24 4.93 -18.64 -7.65
C THR A 24 5.55 -17.27 -7.39
N GLY A 25 6.10 -17.09 -6.19
CA GLY A 25 7.08 -16.02 -5.98
C GLY A 25 8.37 -16.34 -6.74
N VAL A 26 9.14 -15.32 -7.06
CA VAL A 26 10.44 -15.48 -7.71
C VAL A 26 11.55 -15.15 -6.72
N VAL A 27 12.52 -16.05 -6.60
CA VAL A 27 13.72 -15.81 -5.79
C VAL A 27 14.98 -15.96 -6.63
N ALA A 28 16.03 -15.24 -6.26
CA ALA A 28 17.38 -15.47 -6.76
C ALA A 28 18.17 -16.33 -5.75
N ILE A 29 18.57 -17.53 -6.18
CA ILE A 29 19.53 -18.35 -5.45
C ILE A 29 20.93 -17.90 -5.85
N THR A 30 21.73 -17.53 -4.86
CA THR A 30 23.06 -16.95 -5.06
C THR A 30 24.10 -17.65 -4.20
N SER A 31 25.35 -17.68 -4.67
CA SER A 31 26.51 -18.14 -3.91
C SER A 31 27.77 -17.54 -4.54
N THR A 32 28.93 -17.91 -4.04
CA THR A 32 30.24 -17.63 -4.64
C THR A 32 30.83 -18.93 -5.16
N ASP A 33 31.44 -18.93 -6.34
CA ASP A 33 32.19 -20.09 -6.81
C ASP A 33 33.59 -20.18 -6.19
N SER A 34 34.39 -21.15 -6.63
CA SER A 34 35.73 -21.40 -6.08
C SER A 34 36.74 -20.27 -6.32
N ALA A 35 36.48 -19.37 -7.27
CA ALA A 35 37.27 -18.16 -7.48
C ALA A 35 36.80 -16.98 -6.63
N GLY A 36 35.66 -17.12 -5.93
CA GLY A 36 35.02 -16.04 -5.18
C GLY A 36 34.07 -15.20 -6.02
N ASP A 37 33.86 -15.55 -7.30
CA ASP A 37 32.98 -14.81 -8.20
C ASP A 37 31.50 -15.10 -7.87
N PRO A 38 30.60 -14.10 -7.95
CA PRO A 38 29.20 -14.28 -7.66
C PRO A 38 28.54 -15.16 -8.73
N VAL A 39 27.77 -16.14 -8.27
CA VAL A 39 27.00 -17.04 -9.12
C VAL A 39 25.57 -17.11 -8.65
N GLY A 40 24.63 -17.30 -9.58
CA GLY A 40 23.23 -17.34 -9.21
C GLY A 40 22.29 -17.77 -10.31
N MET A 41 21.05 -18.01 -9.91
CA MET A 41 19.94 -18.40 -10.77
C MET A 41 18.61 -17.92 -10.18
N ALA A 42 17.68 -17.52 -11.05
CA ALA A 42 16.31 -17.27 -10.67
C ALA A 42 15.53 -18.59 -10.61
N VAL A 43 14.71 -18.78 -9.58
CA VAL A 43 13.84 -19.94 -9.43
C VAL A 43 12.45 -19.51 -8.93
N GLY A 44 11.41 -20.14 -9.47
CA GLY A 44 10.04 -20.06 -8.94
C GLY A 44 9.66 -21.25 -8.05
N SER A 45 10.58 -22.20 -7.83
CA SER A 45 10.33 -23.47 -7.14
C SER A 45 10.63 -23.43 -5.64
N PHE A 46 10.88 -22.25 -5.08
CA PHE A 46 11.27 -22.09 -3.68
C PHE A 46 10.10 -22.34 -2.72
N THR A 47 10.36 -23.00 -1.59
CA THR A 47 9.35 -23.26 -0.55
C THR A 47 9.97 -23.47 0.84
N SER A 48 9.19 -23.20 1.89
CA SER A 48 9.52 -23.58 3.26
C SER A 48 9.26 -25.08 3.49
N VAL A 49 10.14 -25.76 4.22
CA VAL A 49 10.06 -27.22 4.47
C VAL A 49 9.77 -27.55 5.93
N SER A 50 10.45 -26.90 6.87
CA SER A 50 10.34 -27.23 8.30
C SER A 50 10.63 -26.00 9.16
N LEU A 51 10.00 -25.93 10.34
CA LEU A 51 10.29 -24.92 11.36
C LEU A 51 11.37 -25.38 12.35
N ASP A 52 11.36 -26.65 12.75
CA ASP A 52 12.35 -27.24 13.66
C ASP A 52 12.82 -28.62 13.15
N PRO A 53 14.05 -28.72 12.59
CA PRO A 53 14.97 -27.62 12.30
C PRO A 53 14.44 -26.70 11.18
N PRO A 54 14.92 -25.44 11.07
CA PRO A 54 14.47 -24.52 10.05
C PRO A 54 15.05 -24.91 8.67
N LEU A 55 14.18 -25.38 7.78
CA LEU A 55 14.55 -25.88 6.45
C LEU A 55 13.75 -25.20 5.35
N VAL A 56 14.40 -25.00 4.20
CA VAL A 56 13.82 -24.51 2.94
C VAL A 56 14.24 -25.40 1.78
N ALA A 57 13.56 -25.32 0.63
CA ALA A 57 13.93 -26.06 -0.56
C ALA A 57 13.74 -25.28 -1.85
N PHE A 58 14.46 -25.71 -2.89
CA PHE A 58 14.27 -25.28 -4.28
C PHE A 58 14.64 -26.40 -5.25
N LEU A 59 14.17 -26.29 -6.49
CA LEU A 59 14.38 -27.29 -7.53
C LEU A 59 15.14 -26.72 -8.74
N PRO A 60 16.47 -26.91 -8.82
CA PRO A 60 17.25 -26.54 -10.01
C PRO A 60 17.18 -27.63 -11.08
N ASP A 61 17.11 -27.20 -12.34
CA ASP A 61 17.20 -28.06 -13.53
C ASP A 61 18.59 -28.75 -13.59
N LYS A 62 18.64 -30.03 -13.96
CA LYS A 62 19.89 -30.78 -14.08
C LYS A 62 20.86 -30.21 -15.13
N SER A 63 20.35 -29.44 -16.08
CA SER A 63 21.11 -28.71 -17.11
C SER A 63 21.58 -27.31 -16.67
N SER A 64 21.28 -26.89 -15.42
CA SER A 64 21.72 -25.61 -14.87
C SER A 64 23.24 -25.50 -14.87
N THR A 65 23.77 -24.36 -15.35
CA THR A 65 25.20 -24.04 -15.26
C THR A 65 25.58 -23.38 -13.93
N SER A 66 24.61 -22.81 -13.20
CA SER A 66 24.84 -22.18 -11.89
C SER A 66 24.84 -23.20 -10.75
N PHE A 67 23.95 -24.20 -10.80
CA PHE A 67 23.75 -25.11 -9.67
C PHE A 67 24.98 -25.96 -9.31
N PRO A 68 25.79 -26.49 -10.24
CA PRO A 68 27.00 -27.22 -9.88
C PRO A 68 27.96 -26.39 -9.00
N LYS A 69 28.11 -25.09 -9.31
CA LYS A 69 28.94 -24.16 -8.54
C LYS A 69 28.36 -23.89 -7.14
N ILE A 70 27.05 -23.67 -7.05
CA ILE A 70 26.35 -23.51 -5.78
C ILE A 70 26.48 -24.79 -4.93
N ARG A 71 26.32 -25.97 -5.54
CA ARG A 71 26.45 -27.26 -4.85
C ARG A 71 27.86 -27.48 -4.31
N GLU A 72 28.89 -27.12 -5.08
CA GLU A 72 30.28 -27.20 -4.65
C GLU A 72 30.59 -26.27 -3.47
N SER A 73 30.01 -25.06 -3.46
CA SER A 73 30.19 -24.12 -2.34
C SER A 73 29.57 -24.60 -1.02
N GLY A 74 28.57 -25.49 -1.09
CA GLY A 74 27.82 -26.02 0.06
C GLY A 74 26.91 -25.01 0.76
N ARG A 75 26.84 -23.76 0.28
CA ARG A 75 26.06 -22.66 0.87
C ARG A 75 25.39 -21.81 -0.20
N PHE A 76 24.33 -21.13 0.17
CA PHE A 76 23.61 -20.24 -0.73
C PHE A 76 22.80 -19.20 0.04
N CYS A 77 22.54 -18.06 -0.60
CA CYS A 77 21.56 -17.09 -0.16
C CYS A 77 20.36 -17.12 -1.10
N VAL A 78 19.16 -17.17 -0.52
CA VAL A 78 17.89 -16.96 -1.21
C VAL A 78 17.54 -15.49 -1.10
N ASN A 79 17.43 -14.77 -2.22
CA ASN A 79 16.98 -13.39 -2.27
C ASN A 79 15.55 -13.34 -2.80
N VAL A 80 14.60 -12.91 -1.99
CA VAL A 80 13.19 -12.77 -2.37
C VAL A 80 13.03 -11.51 -3.21
N LEU A 81 12.70 -11.64 -4.49
CA LEU A 81 12.72 -10.52 -5.42
C LEU A 81 11.44 -9.67 -5.34
N GLY A 82 11.60 -8.35 -5.36
CA GLY A 82 10.49 -7.40 -5.48
C GLY A 82 9.99 -7.24 -6.92
N ALA A 83 8.77 -6.75 -7.08
CA ALA A 83 8.12 -6.55 -8.38
C ALA A 83 8.93 -5.65 -9.34
N GLY A 84 9.72 -4.71 -8.81
CA GLY A 84 10.62 -3.87 -9.59
C GLY A 84 11.89 -4.58 -10.10
N GLN A 85 12.18 -5.79 -9.63
CA GLN A 85 13.42 -6.52 -9.92
C GLN A 85 13.27 -7.53 -11.07
N GLN A 86 12.34 -7.27 -12.02
CA GLN A 86 12.17 -8.12 -13.21
C GLN A 86 13.48 -8.24 -14.00
N ASP A 87 14.26 -7.17 -14.10
CA ASP A 87 15.52 -7.15 -14.86
C ASP A 87 16.60 -8.02 -14.20
N VAL A 88 16.65 -8.06 -12.86
CA VAL A 88 17.51 -8.97 -12.10
C VAL A 88 17.15 -10.43 -12.41
N CYS A 89 15.85 -10.76 -12.37
CA CYS A 89 15.36 -12.09 -12.71
C CYS A 89 15.74 -12.50 -14.14
N ARG A 90 15.53 -11.61 -15.12
CA ARG A 90 15.90 -11.86 -16.52
C ARG A 90 17.39 -12.09 -16.68
N SER A 91 18.23 -11.28 -16.04
CA SER A 91 19.69 -11.44 -16.08
C SER A 91 20.11 -12.81 -15.54
N LEU A 92 19.56 -13.22 -14.39
CA LEU A 92 19.91 -14.49 -13.75
C LEU A 92 19.41 -15.73 -14.51
N ALA A 93 18.39 -15.58 -15.37
CA ALA A 93 17.86 -16.65 -16.21
C ALA A 93 18.68 -16.90 -17.50
N LEU A 94 19.56 -15.98 -17.90
CA LEU A 94 20.41 -16.14 -19.08
C LEU A 94 21.45 -17.27 -18.91
N LYS A 95 21.91 -17.85 -20.03
CA LYS A 95 23.02 -18.81 -20.06
C LYS A 95 24.30 -18.11 -20.53
N GLY A 96 25.42 -18.32 -19.81
CA GLY A 96 26.77 -18.02 -20.30
C GLY A 96 27.25 -16.56 -20.30
N SER A 97 26.46 -15.59 -19.82
CA SER A 97 26.88 -14.19 -19.62
C SER A 97 27.35 -13.92 -18.18
N ASP A 98 28.09 -12.83 -17.97
CA ASP A 98 28.33 -12.27 -16.63
C ASP A 98 26.99 -11.74 -16.07
N LYS A 99 26.27 -12.61 -15.37
CA LYS A 99 24.92 -12.33 -14.85
C LYS A 99 24.91 -11.20 -13.84
N PHE A 100 26.02 -10.95 -13.15
CA PHE A 100 26.12 -10.00 -12.06
C PHE A 100 26.65 -8.63 -12.49
N ALA A 101 27.05 -8.45 -13.75
CA ALA A 101 27.55 -7.18 -14.27
C ALA A 101 26.62 -5.98 -14.01
N SER A 102 25.30 -6.20 -14.01
CA SER A 102 24.28 -5.18 -13.74
C SER A 102 23.49 -5.40 -12.43
N ILE A 103 23.95 -6.31 -11.57
CA ILE A 103 23.27 -6.63 -10.31
C ILE A 103 24.12 -6.09 -9.16
N SER A 104 23.56 -5.15 -8.40
CA SER A 104 24.20 -4.64 -7.18
C SER A 104 23.98 -5.62 -6.03
N TRP A 105 25.04 -5.96 -5.30
CA TRP A 105 24.99 -6.88 -4.17
C TRP A 105 26.07 -6.60 -3.14
N THR A 106 25.84 -7.08 -1.92
CA THR A 106 26.81 -7.10 -0.81
C THR A 106 26.87 -8.50 -0.19
N PRO A 107 27.98 -8.90 0.45
CA PRO A 107 28.07 -10.20 1.08
C PRO A 107 27.17 -10.26 2.33
N THR A 108 26.48 -11.39 2.52
CA THR A 108 25.82 -11.74 3.78
C THR A 108 26.85 -12.10 4.86
N PRO A 109 26.45 -12.32 6.13
CA PRO A 109 27.36 -12.84 7.16
C PRO A 109 28.04 -14.17 6.80
N TYR A 110 27.43 -14.98 5.93
CA TYR A 110 28.00 -16.23 5.41
C TYR A 110 28.76 -16.06 4.07
N GLY A 111 28.94 -14.82 3.61
CA GLY A 111 29.69 -14.46 2.41
C GLY A 111 28.97 -14.73 1.10
N ASN A 112 27.66 -14.99 1.12
CA ASN A 112 26.87 -15.18 -0.10
C ASN A 112 26.41 -13.82 -0.66
N PRO A 113 26.17 -13.69 -1.98
CA PRO A 113 25.66 -12.43 -2.54
C PRO A 113 24.21 -12.12 -2.10
N ARG A 114 24.04 -11.08 -1.28
CA ARG A 114 22.74 -10.45 -1.00
C ARG A 114 22.49 -9.35 -2.02
N ILE A 115 21.48 -9.53 -2.85
CA ILE A 115 21.08 -8.57 -3.90
C ILE A 115 20.39 -7.38 -3.23
N HIS A 116 20.78 -6.16 -3.62
CA HIS A 116 20.13 -4.95 -3.12
C HIS A 116 18.68 -4.85 -3.60
N ASP A 117 17.82 -4.17 -2.83
CA ASP A 117 16.40 -3.97 -3.13
C ASP A 117 15.55 -5.26 -3.19
N SER A 118 16.11 -6.39 -2.75
CA SER A 118 15.33 -7.60 -2.48
C SER A 118 14.48 -7.41 -1.22
N ILE A 119 13.33 -8.06 -1.17
CA ILE A 119 12.37 -7.94 -0.06
C ILE A 119 12.95 -8.55 1.22
N ALA A 120 13.56 -9.73 1.08
CA ALA A 120 14.13 -10.48 2.18
C ALA A 120 15.25 -11.36 1.66
N TRP A 121 16.12 -11.81 2.57
CA TRP A 121 17.15 -12.78 2.26
C TRP A 121 17.23 -13.89 3.30
N ILE A 122 17.65 -15.08 2.87
CA ILE A 122 17.72 -16.29 3.70
C ILE A 122 19.04 -17.00 3.37
N ASP A 123 19.99 -16.94 4.28
CA ASP A 123 21.26 -17.64 4.19
C ASP A 123 21.13 -19.09 4.64
N CYS A 124 21.64 -20.00 3.82
CA CYS A 124 21.49 -21.42 4.01
C CYS A 124 22.80 -22.19 3.76
N THR A 125 22.91 -23.34 4.42
CA THR A 125 23.83 -24.42 4.03
C THR A 125 23.04 -25.55 3.38
N ILE A 126 23.60 -26.23 2.37
CA ILE A 126 22.95 -27.39 1.75
C ILE A 126 22.92 -28.54 2.76
N GLU A 127 21.71 -28.98 3.12
CA GLU A 127 21.46 -30.12 4.01
C GLU A 127 21.43 -31.43 3.22
N LYS A 128 20.63 -31.48 2.14
CA LYS A 128 20.46 -32.66 1.28
C LYS A 128 20.17 -32.27 -0.16
N VAL A 129 20.54 -33.15 -1.09
CA VAL A 129 20.19 -33.08 -2.51
C VAL A 129 19.62 -34.42 -2.94
N HIS A 130 18.42 -34.44 -3.48
CA HIS A 130 17.74 -35.64 -3.97
C HIS A 130 17.52 -35.58 -5.48
N ASP A 131 17.54 -36.74 -6.14
CA ASP A 131 17.15 -36.86 -7.54
C ASP A 131 15.63 -36.73 -7.68
N ALA A 132 15.16 -35.89 -8.60
CA ALA A 132 13.74 -35.60 -8.79
C ALA A 132 13.42 -35.44 -10.30
N GLY A 133 13.60 -36.51 -11.07
CA GLY A 133 13.28 -36.51 -12.50
C GLY A 133 14.32 -35.73 -13.32
N ASP A 134 13.91 -34.68 -14.01
CA ASP A 134 14.81 -33.77 -14.74
C ASP A 134 15.37 -32.62 -13.86
N HIS A 135 14.95 -32.57 -12.59
CA HIS A 135 15.43 -31.62 -11.58
C HIS A 135 16.12 -32.32 -10.41
N PHE A 136 16.80 -31.53 -9.58
CA PHE A 136 17.15 -31.93 -8.22
C PHE A 136 16.14 -31.33 -7.23
N LEU A 137 15.97 -31.95 -6.06
CA LEU A 137 15.38 -31.33 -4.88
C LEU A 137 16.51 -30.98 -3.91
N VAL A 138 16.75 -29.69 -3.71
CA VAL A 138 17.79 -29.19 -2.79
C VAL A 138 17.11 -28.72 -1.51
N ILE A 139 17.51 -29.28 -0.38
CA ILE A 139 17.07 -28.87 0.96
C ILE A 139 18.21 -28.09 1.60
N GLY A 140 17.91 -26.88 2.06
CA GLY A 140 18.84 -26.02 2.79
C GLY A 140 18.43 -25.86 4.25
N ARG A 141 19.42 -25.86 5.14
CA ARG A 141 19.27 -25.48 6.54
C ARG A 141 19.51 -23.99 6.67
N VAL A 142 18.54 -23.28 7.25
CA VAL A 142 18.62 -21.83 7.41
C VAL A 142 19.59 -21.50 8.54
N ALA A 143 20.51 -20.58 8.26
CA ALA A 143 21.54 -20.12 9.19
C ALA A 143 21.31 -18.67 9.65
N SER A 144 20.81 -17.81 8.75
CA SER A 144 20.41 -16.44 9.05
C SER A 144 19.33 -15.99 8.06
N LEU A 145 18.46 -15.08 8.47
CA LEU A 145 17.46 -14.47 7.60
C LEU A 145 17.09 -13.08 8.10
N GLU A 146 16.73 -12.19 7.18
CA GLU A 146 16.24 -10.85 7.51
C GLU A 146 15.33 -10.31 6.41
N VAL A 147 14.48 -9.35 6.78
CA VAL A 147 13.66 -8.57 5.84
C VAL A 147 14.35 -7.24 5.60
N ASP A 148 14.57 -6.92 4.33
CA ASP A 148 15.26 -5.71 3.91
C ASP A 148 14.28 -4.58 3.62
N ASP A 149 13.25 -4.87 2.80
CA ASP A 149 12.27 -3.89 2.34
C ASP A 149 10.87 -4.50 2.29
N ALA A 150 9.86 -3.71 2.69
CA ALA A 150 8.46 -4.09 2.60
C ALA A 150 7.92 -3.68 1.21
N ALA A 151 8.28 -4.46 0.17
CA ALA A 151 7.80 -4.27 -1.20
C ALA A 151 6.89 -5.41 -1.68
N SER A 152 6.10 -5.18 -2.74
CA SER A 152 5.29 -6.23 -3.36
C SER A 152 6.19 -7.24 -4.08
N PRO A 153 5.98 -8.56 -3.91
CA PRO A 153 6.84 -9.60 -4.49
C PRO A 153 6.66 -9.72 -5.99
N LEU A 154 7.74 -10.07 -6.68
CA LEU A 154 7.68 -10.52 -8.06
C LEU A 154 6.99 -11.88 -8.12
N ILE A 155 5.91 -11.97 -8.88
CA ILE A 155 5.14 -13.20 -9.12
C ILE A 155 5.37 -13.66 -10.56
N PHE A 156 5.47 -14.97 -10.75
CA PHE A 156 5.44 -15.60 -12.07
C PHE A 156 4.15 -16.41 -12.21
N PHE A 157 3.35 -16.09 -13.23
CA PHE A 157 2.05 -16.70 -13.51
C PHE A 157 1.81 -16.79 -15.01
N GLN A 158 1.37 -17.96 -15.50
CA GLN A 158 1.07 -18.22 -16.92
C GLN A 158 2.15 -17.75 -17.92
N GLY A 159 3.44 -17.86 -17.55
CA GLY A 159 4.55 -17.48 -18.44
C GLY A 159 4.91 -15.99 -18.41
N GLY A 160 4.19 -15.19 -17.62
CA GLY A 160 4.43 -13.76 -17.45
C GLY A 160 4.89 -13.39 -16.04
N TYR A 161 5.48 -12.19 -15.92
CA TYR A 161 5.77 -11.56 -14.63
C TYR A 161 4.58 -10.70 -14.20
N GLY A 162 4.34 -10.68 -12.89
CA GLY A 162 3.35 -9.84 -12.25
C GLY A 162 3.78 -9.54 -10.82
N CYS A 163 2.82 -9.10 -10.01
CA CYS A 163 3.03 -8.84 -8.59
C CYS A 163 1.89 -9.46 -7.78
N PHE A 164 2.15 -9.75 -6.51
CA PHE A 164 1.07 -10.13 -5.62
C PHE A 164 0.25 -8.89 -5.28
N SER A 165 -1.07 -9.02 -5.42
CA SER A 165 -2.06 -8.06 -4.97
C SER A 165 -3.04 -8.83 -4.09
N SER A 166 -3.18 -8.44 -2.84
CA SER A 166 -4.12 -9.11 -1.94
C SER A 166 -5.55 -8.90 -2.42
N THR A 167 -6.34 -9.97 -2.48
CA THR A 167 -7.79 -9.92 -2.70
C THR A 167 -8.58 -9.66 -1.43
N SER A 168 -7.91 -9.49 -0.29
CA SER A 168 -8.52 -8.91 0.91
C SER A 168 -8.60 -7.38 0.74
N LEU A 169 -9.54 -6.98 -0.13
CA LEU A 169 -10.17 -5.67 -0.34
C LEU A 169 -9.28 -4.48 -0.82
N THR A 170 -9.03 -4.49 -2.14
CA THR A 170 -9.04 -3.35 -3.11
C THR A 170 -7.95 -2.26 -3.05
N ALA A 171 -6.93 -2.35 -3.92
CA ALA A 171 -6.67 -1.43 -5.06
C ALA A 171 -5.28 -1.69 -5.73
N PRO A 172 -5.08 -1.45 -7.05
CA PRO A 172 -3.76 -1.50 -7.68
C PRO A 172 -2.87 -0.35 -7.14
N GLY A 173 -1.80 -0.68 -6.41
CA GLY A 173 -0.79 0.30 -5.96
C GLY A 173 -0.18 0.09 -4.56
N GLU A 174 -0.02 -1.14 -4.07
CA GLU A 174 0.29 -1.43 -2.65
C GLU A 174 1.60 -0.84 -2.07
N ALA A 175 2.65 -0.57 -2.87
CA ALA A 175 3.88 0.04 -2.32
C ALA A 175 3.58 1.41 -1.66
N ASP A 176 2.59 2.15 -2.19
CA ASP A 176 2.20 3.45 -1.66
C ASP A 176 1.24 3.34 -0.45
N LEU A 177 0.73 2.14 -0.11
CA LEU A 177 -0.30 1.92 0.93
C LEU A 177 0.20 1.23 2.21
N LEU A 178 1.32 0.52 2.20
CA LEU A 178 1.81 -0.20 3.39
C LEU A 178 2.08 0.76 4.58
N ARG A 179 2.71 1.90 4.31
CA ARG A 179 2.93 2.94 5.31
C ARG A 179 1.60 3.55 5.79
N PRO A 180 0.68 4.00 4.90
CA PRO A 180 -0.68 4.38 5.31
C PRO A 180 -1.41 3.35 6.16
N LEU A 181 -1.33 2.06 5.85
CA LEU A 181 -2.02 1.01 6.60
C LEU A 181 -1.44 0.83 8.01
N SER A 182 -0.10 0.88 8.15
CA SER A 182 0.54 0.89 9.48
C SER A 182 0.15 2.12 10.29
N ILE A 183 0.04 3.29 9.64
CA ILE A 183 -0.44 4.53 10.28
C ILE A 183 -1.89 4.36 10.77
N VAL A 184 -2.77 3.80 9.94
CA VAL A 184 -4.18 3.57 10.30
C VAL A 184 -4.30 2.56 11.45
N ASP A 185 -3.48 1.50 11.46
CA ASP A 185 -3.52 0.53 12.55
C ASP A 185 -3.20 1.16 13.91
N GLN A 186 -2.24 2.08 13.94
CA GLN A 186 -1.91 2.86 15.13
C GLN A 186 -3.01 3.86 15.52
N ALA A 187 -3.76 4.39 14.55
CA ALA A 187 -4.86 5.32 14.74
C ALA A 187 -6.20 4.65 15.12
N ARG A 188 -6.32 3.34 14.92
CA ARG A 188 -7.57 2.58 15.08
C ARG A 188 -8.19 2.72 16.48
N PRO A 189 -7.43 2.65 17.59
CA PRO A 189 -8.00 2.84 18.93
C PRO A 189 -8.68 4.21 19.12
N GLU A 190 -8.08 5.28 18.59
CA GLU A 190 -8.61 6.64 18.64
C GLU A 190 -9.86 6.78 17.78
N MET A 191 -9.84 6.20 16.58
CA MET A 191 -10.99 6.18 15.67
C MET A 191 -12.18 5.42 16.28
N ASP A 192 -11.95 4.27 16.91
CA ASP A 192 -12.98 3.48 17.60
C ASP A 192 -13.54 4.23 18.82
N GLY A 193 -12.69 4.96 19.54
CA GLY A 193 -13.07 5.83 20.64
C GLY A 193 -14.01 6.96 20.18
N LEU A 194 -13.59 7.71 19.15
CA LEU A 194 -14.39 8.78 18.55
C LEU A 194 -15.74 8.28 18.04
N ALA A 195 -15.73 7.19 17.27
CA ALA A 195 -16.95 6.61 16.71
C ALA A 195 -17.95 6.25 17.81
N ARG A 196 -17.48 5.60 18.88
CA ARG A 196 -18.32 5.20 20.01
C ARG A 196 -18.83 6.38 20.83
N GLU A 197 -17.96 7.35 21.14
CA GLU A 197 -18.31 8.48 22.01
C GLU A 197 -19.27 9.46 21.32
N LEU A 198 -19.04 9.74 20.03
CA LEU A 198 -19.81 10.74 19.27
C LEU A 198 -21.00 10.13 18.52
N GLY A 199 -21.08 8.80 18.42
CA GLY A 199 -22.13 8.12 17.65
C GLY A 199 -22.01 8.37 16.14
N VAL A 200 -20.78 8.44 15.63
CA VAL A 200 -20.43 8.81 14.24
C VAL A 200 -19.65 7.70 13.53
N GLU A 201 -19.38 7.90 12.25
CA GLU A 201 -18.36 7.15 11.51
C GLU A 201 -17.07 7.97 11.44
N CYS A 202 -15.99 7.49 12.02
CA CYS A 202 -14.65 8.09 11.93
C CYS A 202 -13.85 7.39 10.84
N CYS A 203 -13.38 8.16 9.88
CA CYS A 203 -12.67 7.68 8.70
C CYS A 203 -11.24 8.18 8.68
N ALA A 204 -10.32 7.37 8.16
CA ALA A 204 -8.93 7.75 7.93
C ALA A 204 -8.64 7.76 6.43
N SER A 205 -8.09 8.87 5.95
CA SER A 205 -7.74 9.06 4.54
C SER A 205 -6.33 9.59 4.36
N VAL A 206 -5.72 9.26 3.22
CA VAL A 206 -4.35 9.66 2.87
C VAL A 206 -4.28 10.14 1.43
N ALA A 207 -3.31 11.00 1.14
CA ALA A 207 -2.96 11.38 -0.23
C ALA A 207 -1.97 10.36 -0.80
N ILE A 208 -2.31 9.75 -1.93
CA ILE A 208 -1.42 8.88 -2.69
C ILE A 208 -1.40 9.40 -4.12
N ARG A 209 -0.25 9.94 -4.53
CA ARG A 209 -0.06 10.60 -5.84
C ARG A 209 -1.08 11.71 -6.07
N ASP A 210 -2.05 11.49 -6.94
CA ASP A 210 -3.13 12.40 -7.31
C ASP A 210 -4.51 11.93 -6.82
N GLN A 211 -4.54 11.03 -5.83
CA GLN A 211 -5.76 10.48 -5.27
C GLN A 211 -5.82 10.62 -3.75
N LEU A 212 -6.97 11.03 -3.24
CA LEU A 212 -7.34 10.87 -1.82
C LEU A 212 -7.92 9.47 -1.65
N VAL A 213 -7.36 8.68 -0.75
CA VAL A 213 -7.74 7.28 -0.55
C VAL A 213 -8.27 7.08 0.86
N LEU A 214 -9.47 6.50 0.97
CA LEU A 214 -10.01 6.07 2.26
C LEU A 214 -9.36 4.74 2.67
N VAL A 215 -8.57 4.76 3.75
CA VAL A 215 -7.72 3.64 4.19
C VAL A 215 -8.15 3.03 5.53
N GLY A 216 -9.08 3.68 6.24
CA GLY A 216 -9.66 3.16 7.48
C GLY A 216 -11.04 3.74 7.76
N SER A 217 -11.86 2.97 8.48
CA SER A 217 -13.16 3.41 8.99
C SER A 217 -13.46 2.67 10.30
N SER A 218 -13.99 3.41 11.27
CA SER A 218 -14.52 2.94 12.54
C SER A 218 -15.91 3.55 12.71
N MET A 219 -16.93 2.73 12.93
CA MET A 219 -18.32 3.18 12.94
C MET A 219 -19.02 2.81 14.24
N ALA A 220 -19.82 3.73 14.78
CA ALA A 220 -20.71 3.43 15.88
C ALA A 220 -21.67 2.28 15.50
N SER A 221 -21.87 1.32 16.40
CA SER A 221 -22.73 0.15 16.13
C SER A 221 -24.19 0.50 15.83
N THR A 222 -24.62 1.72 16.16
CA THR A 222 -25.97 2.24 15.92
C THR A 222 -26.18 2.80 14.52
N LEU A 223 -25.12 2.99 13.73
CA LEU A 223 -25.20 3.62 12.41
C LEU A 223 -25.40 2.59 11.29
N PRO A 224 -26.17 2.95 10.25
CA PRO A 224 -26.22 2.17 9.03
C PRO A 224 -24.92 2.32 8.23
N THR A 225 -24.62 1.33 7.40
CA THR A 225 -23.51 1.42 6.45
C THR A 225 -23.77 2.53 5.44
N SER A 226 -22.76 3.36 5.19
CA SER A 226 -22.85 4.44 4.20
C SER A 226 -22.40 3.97 2.81
N PRO A 227 -23.21 4.13 1.75
CA PRO A 227 -22.86 3.65 0.41
C PRO A 227 -21.72 4.43 -0.26
N HIS A 228 -21.36 5.62 0.25
CA HIS A 228 -20.30 6.48 -0.27
C HIS A 228 -19.01 6.46 0.57
N ILE A 229 -19.00 5.70 1.68
CA ILE A 229 -17.82 5.54 2.54
C ILE A 229 -17.40 4.07 2.45
N ARG A 230 -16.50 3.79 1.52
CA ARG A 230 -16.01 2.44 1.24
C ARG A 230 -14.50 2.42 1.40
N LEU A 231 -13.98 1.49 2.19
CA LEU A 231 -12.53 1.30 2.28
C LEU A 231 -11.95 1.03 0.88
N GLY A 232 -10.79 1.61 0.60
CA GLY A 232 -10.19 1.60 -0.73
C GLY A 232 -10.79 2.59 -1.72
N GLN A 233 -11.86 3.33 -1.35
CA GLN A 233 -12.44 4.36 -2.21
C GLN A 233 -11.39 5.42 -2.53
N ARG A 234 -11.18 5.63 -3.83
CA ARG A 234 -10.31 6.67 -4.37
C ARG A 234 -11.15 7.83 -4.86
N MET A 235 -10.71 9.03 -4.51
CA MET A 235 -11.29 10.30 -4.91
C MET A 235 -10.19 11.18 -5.53
N PRO A 236 -10.54 12.11 -6.42
CA PRO A 236 -9.56 13.04 -6.97
C PRO A 236 -8.88 13.87 -5.85
N PHE A 237 -7.54 13.96 -5.88
CA PHE A 237 -6.78 14.86 -5.00
C PHE A 237 -6.68 16.25 -5.63
N VAL A 238 -7.78 17.00 -5.53
CA VAL A 238 -8.00 18.32 -6.15
C VAL A 238 -8.77 19.22 -5.19
N PRO A 239 -8.61 20.56 -5.24
CA PRO A 239 -9.36 21.46 -4.37
C PRO A 239 -10.88 21.45 -4.69
N PRO A 240 -11.74 21.71 -3.68
CA PRO A 240 -11.40 21.93 -2.27
C PRO A 240 -11.20 20.61 -1.49
N LEU A 241 -11.27 19.44 -2.15
CA LEU A 241 -11.05 18.15 -1.49
C LEU A 241 -9.61 18.01 -0.98
N ALA A 242 -9.45 17.35 0.16
CA ALA A 242 -8.16 17.14 0.81
C ALA A 242 -7.42 18.42 1.22
N LEU A 243 -8.10 19.56 1.28
CA LEU A 243 -7.55 20.84 1.74
C LEU A 243 -6.76 20.72 3.07
N PRO A 244 -7.19 19.95 4.09
CA PRO A 244 -6.43 19.83 5.33
C PRO A 244 -5.08 19.11 5.19
N LEU A 245 -4.92 18.27 4.16
CA LEU A 245 -3.64 17.63 3.85
C LEU A 245 -2.68 18.60 3.15
N MET A 246 -3.18 19.66 2.53
CA MET A 246 -2.40 20.66 1.80
C MET A 246 -2.12 21.94 2.60
N ALA A 247 -2.73 22.12 3.77
CA ALA A 247 -2.66 23.37 4.54
C ALA A 247 -1.24 23.73 5.03
N TRP A 248 -0.33 22.76 5.17
CA TRP A 248 1.09 22.95 5.51
C TRP A 248 2.05 22.78 4.32
N SER A 249 1.51 22.64 3.10
CA SER A 249 2.31 22.65 1.88
C SER A 249 2.58 24.08 1.43
N GLU A 250 3.79 24.34 0.94
CA GLU A 250 4.21 25.66 0.49
C GLU A 250 4.75 25.65 -0.95
N GLY A 251 4.78 26.83 -1.56
CA GLY A 251 5.35 27.07 -2.88
C GLY A 251 4.73 26.18 -3.97
N ARG A 252 5.58 25.47 -4.70
CA ARG A 252 5.20 24.74 -5.93
C ARG A 252 4.18 23.63 -5.71
N GLU A 253 4.18 22.95 -4.57
CA GLU A 253 3.23 21.85 -4.32
C GLU A 253 1.81 22.36 -4.10
N LEU A 254 1.66 23.45 -3.33
CA LEU A 254 0.36 24.12 -3.14
C LEU A 254 -0.17 24.67 -4.47
N ASP A 255 0.67 25.34 -5.25
CA ASP A 255 0.30 25.88 -6.57
C ASP A 255 -0.15 24.78 -7.54
N LYS A 256 0.56 23.65 -7.54
CA LYS A 256 0.23 22.49 -8.38
C LYS A 256 -1.10 21.86 -8.00
N TRP A 257 -1.41 21.74 -6.71
CA TRP A 257 -2.71 21.23 -6.25
C TRP A 257 -3.83 22.22 -6.59
N ILE A 258 -3.66 23.52 -6.34
CA ILE A 258 -4.63 24.57 -6.70
C ILE A 258 -4.94 24.52 -8.21
N GLY A 259 -3.91 24.35 -9.06
CA GLY A 259 -4.07 24.27 -10.51
C GLY A 259 -4.87 23.07 -11.03
N ARG A 260 -5.19 22.09 -10.17
CA ARG A 260 -6.07 20.95 -10.53
C ARG A 260 -7.55 21.22 -10.26
N GLY A 261 -7.88 22.36 -9.64
CA GLY A 261 -9.26 22.77 -9.33
C GLY A 261 -10.11 23.06 -10.56
N GLY A 262 -11.42 23.13 -10.35
CA GLY A 262 -12.35 23.65 -11.36
C GLY A 262 -12.30 25.17 -11.46
N GLU A 263 -12.77 25.72 -12.59
CA GLU A 263 -12.83 27.18 -12.83
C GLU A 263 -13.66 27.95 -11.79
N ALA A 264 -14.56 27.26 -11.07
CA ALA A 264 -15.41 27.83 -10.02
C ALA A 264 -14.66 28.14 -8.70
N LEU A 265 -13.38 27.77 -8.59
CA LEU A 265 -12.58 27.98 -7.39
C LEU A 265 -11.64 29.16 -7.54
N ASP A 266 -11.90 30.21 -6.76
CA ASP A 266 -11.01 31.36 -6.65
C ASP A 266 -9.73 30.97 -5.92
N ARG A 267 -8.58 31.29 -6.52
CA ARG A 267 -7.26 30.96 -5.98
C ARG A 267 -6.99 31.65 -4.65
N ASP A 268 -7.37 32.92 -4.51
CA ASP A 268 -7.09 33.69 -3.29
C ASP A 268 -7.95 33.16 -2.14
N LEU A 269 -9.19 32.78 -2.41
CA LEU A 269 -10.05 32.11 -1.42
C LEU A 269 -9.50 30.73 -1.01
N LEU A 270 -8.93 29.95 -1.94
CA LEU A 270 -8.28 28.68 -1.60
C LEU A 270 -7.07 28.88 -0.69
N VAL A 271 -6.24 29.90 -0.98
CA VAL A 271 -5.09 30.25 -0.13
C VAL A 271 -5.54 30.72 1.25
N GLN A 272 -6.62 31.49 1.34
CA GLN A 272 -7.20 31.89 2.62
C GLN A 272 -7.76 30.70 3.40
N ALA A 273 -8.41 29.76 2.72
CA ALA A 273 -8.96 28.56 3.34
C ALA A 273 -7.85 27.63 3.86
N THR A 274 -6.77 27.42 3.11
CA THR A 274 -5.61 26.65 3.58
C THR A 274 -4.92 27.32 4.77
N ALA A 275 -4.74 28.65 4.73
CA ALA A 275 -4.19 29.40 5.86
C ALA A 275 -5.09 29.27 7.12
N ARG A 276 -6.41 29.32 6.95
CA ARG A 276 -7.37 29.13 8.06
C ARG A 276 -7.26 27.75 8.68
N VAL A 277 -7.18 26.69 7.87
CA VAL A 277 -7.01 25.33 8.38
C VAL A 277 -5.67 25.15 9.08
N ARG A 278 -4.60 25.79 8.56
CA ARG A 278 -3.29 25.78 9.20
C ARG A 278 -3.30 26.46 10.57
N ASP A 279 -3.98 27.60 10.70
CA ASP A 279 -4.09 28.36 11.95
C ASP A 279 -4.89 27.59 13.02
N ARG A 280 -6.06 27.04 12.63
CA ARG A 280 -6.95 26.37 13.60
C ARG A 280 -6.65 24.88 13.79
N GLY A 281 -5.95 24.22 12.88
CA GLY A 281 -5.60 22.80 12.95
C GLY A 281 -6.68 21.80 12.49
N TRP A 282 -7.83 22.28 12.00
CA TRP A 282 -8.96 21.43 11.60
C TRP A 282 -9.79 22.08 10.49
N SER A 283 -10.70 21.30 9.91
CA SER A 283 -11.51 21.64 8.76
C SER A 283 -12.98 21.27 8.96
N LEU A 284 -13.86 22.03 8.32
CA LEU A 284 -15.31 21.86 8.38
C LEU A 284 -15.93 21.99 6.99
N VAL A 285 -16.72 20.99 6.63
CA VAL A 285 -17.54 21.01 5.42
C VAL A 285 -19.01 21.01 5.81
N LEU A 286 -19.76 22.01 5.34
CA LEU A 286 -21.21 22.05 5.45
C LEU A 286 -21.85 21.29 4.30
N ARG A 287 -23.06 20.80 4.53
CA ARG A 287 -23.83 20.12 3.50
C ARG A 287 -24.26 21.11 2.43
N SER A 288 -24.01 20.76 1.17
CA SER A 288 -24.50 21.51 -0.01
C SER A 288 -24.95 20.56 -1.12
N ASP A 289 -25.72 21.07 -2.07
CA ASP A 289 -26.19 20.26 -3.21
C ASP A 289 -25.02 19.76 -4.08
N ALA A 290 -23.98 20.57 -4.28
CA ALA A 290 -22.77 20.17 -4.99
C ALA A 290 -22.06 19.01 -4.27
N GLN A 291 -21.95 19.12 -2.95
CA GLN A 291 -21.33 18.13 -2.09
C GLN A 291 -22.11 16.80 -2.11
N VAL A 292 -23.45 16.85 -2.08
CA VAL A 292 -24.31 15.66 -2.22
C VAL A 292 -24.23 15.02 -3.62
N ARG A 293 -24.10 15.83 -4.69
CA ARG A 293 -23.90 15.30 -6.05
C ARG A 293 -22.57 14.57 -6.17
N PHE A 294 -21.49 15.15 -5.65
CA PHE A 294 -20.17 14.52 -5.62
C PHE A 294 -20.19 13.16 -4.93
N GLU A 295 -20.82 13.06 -3.75
CA GLU A 295 -20.92 11.78 -3.02
C GLU A 295 -21.68 10.70 -3.78
N ARG A 296 -22.75 11.09 -4.50
CA ARG A 296 -23.48 10.12 -5.34
C ARG A 296 -22.64 9.63 -6.51
N ALA A 297 -21.86 10.51 -7.14
CA ALA A 297 -20.94 10.12 -8.20
C ALA A 297 -19.89 9.14 -7.66
N VAL A 298 -19.29 9.45 -6.50
CA VAL A 298 -18.31 8.58 -5.83
C VAL A 298 -18.92 7.21 -5.46
N ALA A 299 -20.15 7.17 -4.94
CA ALA A 299 -20.82 5.92 -4.59
C ALA A 299 -21.06 4.98 -5.79
N ARG A 300 -21.23 5.55 -6.99
CA ARG A 300 -21.42 4.80 -8.24
C ARG A 300 -20.12 4.28 -8.83
N LEU A 301 -18.98 4.90 -8.49
CA LEU A 301 -17.68 4.48 -8.97
C LEU A 301 -17.38 3.07 -8.40
N PRO A 302 -17.11 2.05 -9.21
CA PRO A 302 -16.70 0.76 -8.67
C PRO A 302 -15.31 0.89 -8.02
N LEU A 303 -15.02 0.06 -7.02
CA LEU A 303 -13.71 0.06 -6.34
C LEU A 303 -12.58 -0.45 -7.27
N THR A 304 -12.93 -1.19 -8.32
CA THR A 304 -12.04 -1.65 -9.39
C THR A 304 -12.68 -1.37 -10.75
N ASP A 305 -11.88 -1.26 -11.81
CA ASP A 305 -12.35 -1.28 -13.20
C ASP A 305 -13.41 -0.22 -13.54
N ALA A 306 -13.23 1.00 -13.04
CA ALA A 306 -14.07 2.13 -13.42
C ALA A 306 -14.01 2.35 -14.94
N THR A 307 -15.17 2.39 -15.59
CA THR A 307 -15.27 2.83 -16.98
C THR A 307 -14.89 4.31 -17.09
N GLY A 308 -14.38 4.72 -18.25
CA GLY A 308 -13.99 6.12 -18.49
C GLY A 308 -15.11 7.12 -18.20
N ASP A 309 -16.36 6.72 -18.45
CA ASP A 309 -17.55 7.55 -18.20
C ASP A 309 -17.79 7.82 -16.70
N LEU A 310 -17.69 6.79 -15.84
CA LEU A 310 -17.90 6.95 -14.40
C LEU A 310 -16.77 7.76 -13.74
N ALA A 311 -15.53 7.59 -14.19
CA ALA A 311 -14.42 8.40 -13.73
C ALA A 311 -14.58 9.88 -14.14
N SER A 312 -15.15 10.12 -15.32
CA SER A 312 -15.46 11.48 -15.81
C SER A 312 -16.57 12.13 -14.99
N GLU A 313 -17.63 11.40 -14.62
CA GLU A 313 -18.72 11.90 -13.75
C GLU A 313 -18.19 12.38 -12.39
N VAL A 314 -17.30 11.62 -11.76
CA VAL A 314 -16.68 12.00 -10.48
C VAL A 314 -15.82 13.26 -10.64
N THR A 315 -15.06 13.36 -11.74
CA THR A 315 -14.20 14.51 -12.03
C THR A 315 -15.03 15.78 -12.25
N GLU A 316 -16.11 15.68 -13.02
CA GLU A 316 -17.04 16.79 -13.26
C GLU A 316 -17.73 17.24 -11.96
N ALA A 317 -18.20 16.28 -11.16
CA ALA A 317 -18.81 16.58 -9.87
C ALA A 317 -17.82 17.22 -8.89
N ALA A 318 -16.54 16.82 -8.91
CA ALA A 318 -15.49 17.46 -8.12
C ALA A 318 -15.23 18.91 -8.55
N ARG A 319 -15.22 19.20 -9.86
CA ARG A 319 -15.04 20.56 -10.40
C ARG A 319 -16.19 21.51 -10.07
N ALA A 320 -17.38 20.99 -9.80
CA ALA A 320 -18.54 21.76 -9.40
C ALA A 320 -18.56 22.12 -7.90
N LEU A 321 -17.58 21.66 -7.12
CA LEU A 321 -17.43 22.07 -5.73
C LEU A 321 -16.92 23.51 -5.65
N SER A 322 -17.56 24.32 -4.82
CA SER A 322 -17.13 25.68 -4.49
C SER A 322 -16.70 25.75 -3.02
N LEU A 323 -16.05 26.86 -2.64
CA LEU A 323 -15.77 27.16 -1.24
C LEU A 323 -17.01 27.67 -0.48
N GLU A 324 -18.12 27.91 -1.16
CA GLU A 324 -19.37 28.28 -0.51
C GLU A 324 -19.93 27.08 0.27
N GLY A 325 -19.83 27.12 1.60
CA GLY A 325 -20.14 25.98 2.48
C GLY A 325 -18.97 25.01 2.72
N TYR A 326 -17.80 25.28 2.13
CA TYR A 326 -16.56 24.54 2.38
C TYR A 326 -15.58 25.45 3.14
N GLU A 327 -15.13 25.04 4.33
CA GLU A 327 -14.30 25.87 5.22
C GLU A 327 -14.90 27.24 5.59
N PRO A 328 -16.06 27.29 6.26
CA PRO A 328 -16.59 28.55 6.79
C PRO A 328 -15.59 29.22 7.73
N ALA A 329 -15.54 30.56 7.64
CA ALA A 329 -14.56 31.38 8.33
C ALA A 329 -14.72 31.35 9.85
N GLU A 330 -15.97 31.40 10.32
CA GLU A 330 -16.36 31.43 11.71
C GLU A 330 -17.52 30.45 11.95
N ILE A 331 -17.60 29.92 13.17
CA ILE A 331 -18.72 29.13 13.65
C ILE A 331 -19.33 29.90 14.82
N ASP A 332 -20.55 30.36 14.66
CA ASP A 332 -21.33 30.98 15.72
C ASP A 332 -21.83 29.87 16.67
N PRO A 333 -21.41 29.86 17.95
CA PRO A 333 -21.86 28.87 18.91
C PRO A 333 -23.38 28.79 19.08
N ALA A 334 -24.09 29.90 18.80
CA ALA A 334 -25.54 30.01 18.91
C ALA A 334 -26.30 29.58 17.65
N ALA A 335 -25.62 29.41 16.51
CA ALA A 335 -26.24 28.99 15.26
C ALA A 335 -26.31 27.47 15.13
N THR A 336 -27.13 26.99 14.18
CA THR A 336 -27.25 25.58 13.82
C THR A 336 -26.74 25.32 12.41
N TYR A 337 -26.05 24.19 12.25
CA TYR A 337 -25.34 23.83 11.02
C TYR A 337 -25.70 22.42 10.58
N ASP A 338 -25.97 22.24 9.29
CA ASP A 338 -25.95 20.92 8.66
C ASP A 338 -24.50 20.58 8.29
N VAL A 339 -23.72 20.17 9.29
CA VAL A 339 -22.34 19.75 9.09
C VAL A 339 -22.29 18.42 8.37
N ARG A 340 -21.46 18.36 7.34
CA ARG A 340 -21.20 17.12 6.62
C ARG A 340 -19.99 16.38 7.12
N ILE A 341 -18.86 17.08 7.27
CA ILE A 341 -17.57 16.51 7.64
C ILE A 341 -16.86 17.46 8.60
N ILE A 342 -16.27 16.92 9.66
CA ILE A 342 -15.27 17.61 10.50
C ILE A 342 -13.99 16.81 10.37
N SER A 343 -12.88 17.45 10.02
CA SER A 343 -11.63 16.76 9.73
C SER A 343 -10.44 17.37 10.47
N ALA A 344 -9.50 16.54 10.92
CA ALA A 344 -8.23 16.99 11.51
C ALA A 344 -7.07 16.11 11.01
N PRO A 345 -5.95 16.71 10.59
CA PRO A 345 -4.78 15.96 10.16
C PRO A 345 -3.98 15.45 11.36
N ALA A 346 -3.35 14.28 11.21
CA ALA A 346 -2.24 13.83 12.04
C ALA A 346 -0.93 13.96 11.28
N PHE A 347 0.15 14.28 12.01
CA PHE A 347 1.43 14.68 11.44
C PHE A 347 2.48 13.58 11.57
N GLY A 348 3.36 13.51 10.58
CA GLY A 348 4.56 12.67 10.62
C GLY A 348 5.74 13.38 11.29
N LYS A 349 6.90 12.70 11.30
CA LYS A 349 8.18 13.22 11.83
C LYS A 349 8.64 14.52 11.17
N ASP A 350 8.24 14.74 9.91
CA ASP A 350 8.65 15.88 9.10
C ASP A 350 7.70 17.08 9.25
N ALA A 351 6.81 17.07 10.25
CA ALA A 351 5.78 18.08 10.49
C ALA A 351 4.79 18.25 9.33
N GLN A 352 4.68 17.26 8.45
CA GLN A 352 3.72 17.24 7.34
C GLN A 352 2.52 16.34 7.67
N PRO A 353 1.30 16.71 7.23
CA PRO A 353 0.13 15.85 7.34
C PRO A 353 0.36 14.50 6.63
N VAL A 354 0.17 13.39 7.36
CA VAL A 354 0.33 12.02 6.82
C VAL A 354 -0.96 11.21 6.88
N LEU A 355 -1.93 11.66 7.66
CA LEU A 355 -3.25 11.04 7.82
C LEU A 355 -4.28 12.14 8.03
N LEU A 356 -5.46 12.00 7.43
CA LEU A 356 -6.61 12.85 7.70
C LEU A 356 -7.70 12.02 8.38
N LEU A 357 -8.01 12.35 9.63
CA LEU A 357 -9.15 11.82 10.36
C LEU A 357 -10.38 12.68 10.05
N SER A 358 -11.48 12.05 9.68
CA SER A 358 -12.70 12.73 9.25
C SER A 358 -13.93 12.09 9.87
N LEU A 359 -14.78 12.89 10.49
CA LEU A 359 -16.06 12.47 11.06
C LEU A 359 -17.17 12.58 10.01
N TYR A 360 -17.88 11.49 9.78
CA TYR A 360 -19.00 11.34 8.88
C TYR A 360 -20.27 10.91 9.63
N GLN A 361 -21.41 10.93 8.93
CA GLN A 361 -22.72 10.57 9.49
C GLN A 361 -23.10 11.39 10.74
N LEU A 362 -22.68 12.66 10.76
CA LEU A 362 -22.99 13.61 11.82
C LEU A 362 -24.52 13.85 11.90
N PRO A 363 -25.06 14.11 13.09
CA PRO A 363 -26.45 14.54 13.25
C PRO A 363 -26.74 15.79 12.40
N ARG A 364 -27.99 15.91 11.92
CA ARG A 364 -28.43 17.16 11.26
C ARG A 364 -28.64 18.25 12.29
N GLN A 365 -28.53 19.51 11.84
CA GLN A 365 -28.80 20.69 12.67
C GLN A 365 -27.97 20.71 13.97
N LEU A 366 -26.67 20.48 13.87
CA LEU A 366 -25.76 20.59 15.02
C LEU A 366 -25.66 22.04 15.47
N SER A 367 -25.79 22.29 16.76
CA SER A 367 -25.47 23.61 17.33
C SER A 367 -23.98 23.91 17.17
N GLY A 368 -23.59 25.19 17.10
CA GLY A 368 -22.19 25.57 17.07
C GLY A 368 -21.40 24.99 18.25
N ALA A 369 -21.97 25.01 19.47
CA ALA A 369 -21.38 24.34 20.64
C ALA A 369 -21.17 22.82 20.46
N SER A 370 -22.09 22.15 19.75
CA SER A 370 -21.88 20.74 19.37
C SER A 370 -20.74 20.60 18.38
N VAL A 371 -20.63 21.48 17.38
CA VAL A 371 -19.50 21.46 16.42
C VAL A 371 -18.17 21.59 17.15
N GLU A 372 -18.08 22.50 18.12
CA GLU A 372 -16.89 22.70 18.97
C GLU A 372 -16.54 21.44 19.75
N ARG A 373 -17.52 20.78 20.37
CA ARG A 373 -17.29 19.51 21.09
C ARG A 373 -16.73 18.42 20.16
N TYR A 374 -17.28 18.28 18.97
CA TYR A 374 -16.83 17.25 18.01
C TYR A 374 -15.41 17.57 17.52
N ARG A 375 -15.13 18.85 17.24
CA ARG A 375 -13.80 19.36 16.91
C ARG A 375 -12.80 19.01 18.01
N ASP A 376 -13.08 19.34 19.27
CA ASP A 376 -12.13 19.19 20.37
C ASP A 376 -11.72 17.72 20.59
N LEU A 377 -12.71 16.82 20.54
CA LEU A 377 -12.46 15.38 20.63
C LEU A 377 -11.65 14.89 19.42
N LEU A 378 -12.01 15.31 18.20
CA LEU A 378 -11.29 14.94 16.98
C LEU A 378 -9.83 15.43 17.01
N MET A 379 -9.58 16.67 17.40
CA MET A 379 -8.22 17.22 17.50
C MET A 379 -7.40 16.50 18.57
N THR A 380 -8.01 16.15 19.71
CA THR A 380 -7.36 15.35 20.77
C THR A 380 -6.93 13.98 20.24
N ALA A 381 -7.80 13.31 19.48
CA ALA A 381 -7.48 12.05 18.82
C ALA A 381 -6.38 12.24 17.76
N ALA A 382 -6.46 13.25 16.89
CA ALA A 382 -5.44 13.51 15.88
C ALA A 382 -4.05 13.83 16.50
N GLN A 383 -4.02 14.54 17.62
CA GLN A 383 -2.80 14.79 18.40
C GLN A 383 -2.23 13.49 18.97
N THR A 384 -3.08 12.64 19.57
CA THR A 384 -2.66 11.33 20.10
C THR A 384 -2.09 10.45 18.99
N VAL A 385 -2.72 10.43 17.80
CA VAL A 385 -2.21 9.72 16.63
C VAL A 385 -0.86 10.30 16.19
N THR A 386 -0.73 11.63 16.13
CA THR A 386 0.54 12.30 15.80
C THR A 386 1.68 11.85 16.71
N GLU A 387 1.44 11.78 18.02
CA GLU A 387 2.42 11.31 19.01
C GLU A 387 2.80 9.84 18.81
N LYS A 388 1.84 8.95 18.55
CA LYS A 388 2.10 7.53 18.24
C LYS A 388 2.98 7.34 17.00
N LEU A 389 2.77 8.17 15.98
CA LEU A 389 3.58 8.18 14.76
C LEU A 389 4.99 8.76 14.98
N GLY A 390 5.28 9.28 16.18
CA GLY A 390 6.51 10.02 16.49
C GLY A 390 6.59 11.36 15.76
N GLY A 391 5.46 11.89 15.30
CA GLY A 391 5.36 13.20 14.66
C GLY A 391 5.19 14.32 15.67
N HIS A 392 5.11 15.54 15.15
CA HIS A 392 4.78 16.72 15.95
C HIS A 392 3.93 17.70 15.15
N THR A 393 2.97 18.31 15.82
CA THR A 393 2.11 19.34 15.22
C THR A 393 2.92 20.62 15.00
N PRO A 394 2.96 21.16 13.77
CA PRO A 394 3.63 22.42 13.50
C PRO A 394 3.00 23.56 14.33
N PRO A 395 3.78 24.57 14.75
CA PRO A 395 3.20 25.75 15.36
C PRO A 395 2.23 26.44 14.39
N ALA A 396 1.17 27.05 14.93
CA ALA A 396 0.32 27.94 14.16
C ALA A 396 1.17 29.09 13.58
N ALA A 397 0.86 29.49 12.34
CA ALA A 397 1.66 30.42 11.55
C ALA A 397 1.49 31.89 11.98
#